data_AF-A0A3B9PA43-F1
#
_entry.id   AF-A0A3B9PA43-F1
#
_cell.length_a   1.000
_cell.length_b   1.000
_cell.length_c   1.000
_cell.angle_alpha   90.00
_cell.angle_beta   90.00
_cell.angle_gamma   90.00
#
_symmetry.space_group_name_H-M   'P 1'
#
loop_
_entity.id
_entity.type
_entity.pdbx_description
1 polymer ?
#
loop_
_entity_poly.entity_id
_entity_poly.type
_entity_poly.pdbx_seq_one_letter_code
_entity_poly.pdbx_strand_id
1 'polypeptide(L)'
;MSKKKKEQAPEIKFERKPWIEKTKGMRVIILASLGLAVLVAYQIIRGSGNWGQGILWGLIFGGSVFLVYFGMNAFHKMMNKNKDQDSDEEKK
;
A
#
# COMPACT_ATOMS: atom_id res chain seq x y z
N MET A 1 -44.61 35.97 -10.59
CA MET A 1 -43.76 35.75 -9.40
C MET A 1 -42.93 34.49 -9.58
N SER A 2 -41.62 34.63 -9.33
CA SER A 2 -40.60 33.64 -8.96
C SER A 2 -40.50 32.31 -9.71
N LYS A 3 -39.62 32.30 -10.71
CA LYS A 3 -38.88 31.10 -11.14
C LYS A 3 -38.05 30.61 -9.94
N LYS A 4 -38.41 29.49 -9.33
CA LYS A 4 -37.58 28.82 -8.31
C LYS A 4 -36.26 28.41 -8.95
N LYS A 5 -35.23 29.20 -8.71
CA LYS A 5 -33.83 28.89 -8.99
C LYS A 5 -33.50 27.71 -8.08
N LYS A 6 -33.45 26.48 -8.63
CA LYS A 6 -32.88 25.34 -7.94
C LYS A 6 -31.41 25.69 -7.70
N GLU A 7 -31.09 26.06 -6.47
CA GLU A 7 -29.71 26.05 -5.97
C GLU A 7 -29.16 24.66 -6.25
N GLN A 8 -28.27 24.62 -7.25
CA GLN A 8 -27.40 23.49 -7.46
C GLN A 8 -26.51 23.46 -6.21
N ALA A 9 -26.85 22.60 -5.25
CA ALA A 9 -25.97 22.31 -4.15
C ALA A 9 -24.58 22.06 -4.74
N PRO A 10 -23.52 22.74 -4.28
CA PRO A 10 -22.20 22.51 -4.80
C PRO A 10 -21.94 21.01 -4.67
N GLU A 11 -21.72 20.33 -5.80
CA GLU A 11 -21.18 18.97 -5.77
C GLU A 11 -19.88 19.07 -4.99
N ILE A 12 -19.91 18.74 -3.70
CA ILE A 12 -18.71 18.55 -2.91
C ILE A 12 -18.11 17.28 -3.48
N LYS A 13 -17.35 17.42 -4.56
CA LYS A 13 -16.41 16.42 -5.04
C LYS A 13 -15.43 16.25 -3.89
N PHE A 14 -15.74 15.31 -3.01
CA PHE A 14 -14.78 14.78 -2.04
C PHE A 14 -13.65 14.20 -2.88
N GLU A 15 -12.64 15.03 -3.14
CA GLU A 15 -11.37 14.58 -3.67
C GLU A 15 -10.80 13.61 -2.65
N ARG A 16 -11.01 12.31 -2.89
CA ARG A 16 -10.34 11.23 -2.16
C ARG A 16 -8.87 11.22 -2.59
N LYS A 17 -8.17 12.33 -2.33
CA LYS A 17 -6.73 12.40 -2.51
C LYS A 17 -6.14 11.41 -1.50
N PRO A 18 -5.33 10.44 -1.95
CA PRO A 18 -4.66 9.55 -1.03
C PRO A 18 -3.80 10.39 -0.09
N TRP A 19 -3.90 10.17 1.23
CA TRP A 19 -3.13 10.92 2.23
C TRP A 19 -1.61 10.76 2.04
N ILE A 20 -1.20 9.73 1.28
CA ILE A 20 0.18 9.48 0.92
C ILE A 20 0.28 9.08 -0.56
N GLU A 21 1.19 9.72 -1.27
CA GLU A 21 1.54 9.33 -2.63
C GLU A 21 2.11 7.91 -2.62
N LYS A 22 1.68 7.07 -3.58
CA LYS A 22 2.10 5.67 -3.70
C LYS A 22 3.63 5.51 -3.68
N THR A 23 4.34 6.44 -4.32
CA THR A 23 5.82 6.48 -4.39
C THR A 23 6.47 6.71 -3.02
N LYS A 24 5.87 7.58 -2.18
CA LYS A 24 6.35 7.83 -0.82
C LYS A 24 6.05 6.63 0.08
N GLY A 25 4.86 6.03 -0.04
CA GLY A 25 4.50 4.82 0.69
C GLY A 25 5.45 3.65 0.42
N MET A 26 5.85 3.45 -0.84
CA MET A 26 6.80 2.39 -1.22
C MET A 26 8.17 2.59 -0.57
N ARG A 27 8.72 3.81 -0.58
CA ARG A 27 10.00 4.11 0.08
C ARG A 27 9.94 3.85 1.59
N VAL A 28 8.85 4.22 2.24
CA VAL A 28 8.65 3.98 3.68
C VAL A 28 8.62 2.49 3.98
N ILE A 29 7.87 1.69 3.21
CA ILE A 29 7.82 0.23 3.40
C ILE A 29 9.19 -0.40 3.23
N ILE A 30 9.96 0.01 2.21
CA ILE A 30 11.29 -0.54 1.95
C ILE A 30 12.23 -0.24 3.11
N LEU A 31 12.26 1.02 3.58
CA LEU A 31 13.08 1.42 4.72
C LEU A 31 12.66 0.72 6.02
N ALA A 32 11.35 0.61 6.26
CA ALA A 32 10.81 -0.07 7.43
C ALA A 32 11.10 -1.58 7.40
N SER A 33 10.92 -2.24 6.26
CA SER A 33 11.24 -3.65 6.05
C SER A 33 12.72 -3.93 6.30
N LEU A 34 13.61 -3.10 5.73
CA LEU A 34 15.06 -3.24 5.91
C LEU A 34 15.47 -3.00 7.37
N GLY A 35 14.92 -1.95 8.00
CA GLY A 35 15.19 -1.63 9.40
C GLY A 35 14.75 -2.75 10.34
N LEU A 36 13.55 -3.30 10.11
CA LEU A 36 13.03 -4.43 10.88
C LEU A 36 13.84 -5.71 10.65
N ALA A 37 14.26 -6.00 9.42
CA ALA A 37 15.10 -7.15 9.09
C ALA A 37 16.42 -7.12 9.88
N VAL A 38 17.09 -5.95 9.90
CA VAL A 38 18.33 -5.73 10.65
C VAL A 38 18.08 -5.84 12.16
N LEU A 39 16.97 -5.28 12.66
CA LEU A 39 16.61 -5.37 14.07
C LEU A 39 16.38 -6.82 14.53
N VAL A 40 15.66 -7.61 13.72
CA VAL A 40 15.43 -9.04 14.00
C VAL A 40 16.74 -9.81 13.96
N ALA A 41 17.56 -9.58 12.93
CA ALA A 41 18.87 -10.22 12.83
C ALA A 41 19.74 -9.90 14.06
N TYR A 42 19.80 -8.63 14.47
CA TYR A 42 20.53 -8.20 15.65
C TYR A 42 20.03 -8.87 16.94
N GLN A 43 18.71 -8.94 17.13
CA GLN A 43 18.12 -9.59 18.31
C GLN A 43 18.46 -11.08 18.38
N ILE A 44 18.38 -11.80 17.27
CA ILE A 44 18.72 -13.23 17.26
C ILE A 44 20.21 -13.44 17.47
N ILE A 45 21.08 -12.67 16.81
CA ILE A 45 22.54 -12.80 16.98
C ILE A 45 22.93 -12.54 18.42
N ARG A 46 22.39 -11.49 19.04
CA ARG A 46 22.69 -11.15 20.43
C ARG A 46 22.11 -12.15 21.42
N GLY A 47 20.95 -12.74 21.11
CA GLY A 47 20.27 -13.70 21.99
C GLY A 47 20.79 -15.13 21.90
N SER A 48 21.13 -15.62 20.70
CA SER A 48 21.53 -17.02 20.47
C SER A 48 23.00 -17.21 20.12
N GLY A 49 23.73 -16.13 19.81
CA GLY A 49 25.10 -16.19 19.29
C GLY A 49 25.21 -16.74 17.86
N ASN A 50 24.10 -17.12 17.24
CA ASN A 50 24.10 -17.77 15.93
C ASN A 50 23.86 -16.76 14.79
N TRP A 51 24.97 -16.38 14.14
CA TRP A 51 24.99 -15.44 13.01
C TRP A 51 24.20 -15.93 11.80
N GLY A 52 24.25 -17.24 11.52
CA GLY A 52 23.52 -17.84 10.40
C GLY A 52 22.01 -17.77 10.60
N GLN A 53 21.53 -18.12 11.79
CA GLN A 53 20.11 -18.02 12.10
C GLN A 53 19.62 -16.57 12.10
N GLY A 54 20.39 -15.62 12.64
CA GLY A 54 19.98 -14.22 12.67
C GLY A 54 19.81 -13.62 11.28
N ILE A 55 20.77 -13.85 10.38
CA ILE A 55 20.68 -13.36 8.99
C ILE A 55 19.55 -14.06 8.24
N LEU A 56 19.40 -15.39 8.40
CA LEU A 56 18.34 -16.15 7.73
C LEU A 56 16.95 -15.68 8.16
N TRP A 57 16.71 -15.56 9.47
CA TRP A 57 15.44 -15.08 10.00
C TRP A 57 15.19 -13.60 9.70
N GLY A 58 16.23 -12.76 9.73
CA GLY A 58 16.14 -11.37 9.32
C GLY A 58 15.72 -11.23 7.85
N LEU A 59 16.27 -12.05 6.95
CA LEU A 59 15.93 -12.06 5.53
C LEU A 59 14.52 -12.61 5.28
N ILE A 60 14.15 -13.70 5.94
CA ILE A 60 12.79 -14.27 5.85
C ILE A 60 11.76 -13.25 6.34
N PHE A 61 12.02 -12.59 7.46
CA PHE A 61 11.10 -11.61 8.03
C PHE A 61 11.02 -10.34 7.19
N GLY A 62 12.16 -9.76 6.81
CA GLY A 62 12.23 -8.58 5.93
C GLY A 62 11.55 -8.83 4.58
N GLY A 63 11.84 -9.98 3.97
CA GLY A 63 11.21 -10.44 2.74
C GLY A 63 9.71 -10.65 2.88
N SER A 64 9.24 -11.17 4.01
CA SER A 64 7.80 -11.32 4.30
C SER A 64 7.07 -9.98 4.33
N VAL A 65 7.62 -8.96 5.00
CA VAL A 65 7.04 -7.61 5.04
C VAL A 65 6.94 -7.01 3.63
N PHE A 66 8.00 -7.17 2.83
CA PHE A 66 8.01 -6.72 1.44
C PHE A 66 6.97 -7.47 0.58
N LEU A 67 6.85 -8.78 0.77
CA LEU A 67 5.90 -9.63 0.07
C LEU A 67 4.45 -9.22 0.39
N VAL A 68 4.12 -8.91 1.64
CA VAL A 68 2.78 -8.45 2.02
C VAL A 68 2.43 -7.15 1.31
N TYR A 69 3.34 -6.18 1.27
CA TYR A 69 3.13 -4.92 0.54
C TYR A 69 2.93 -5.16 -0.96
N PHE A 70 3.80 -5.99 -1.57
CA PHE A 70 3.68 -6.32 -2.99
C PHE A 70 2.40 -7.08 -3.28
N GLY A 71 2.01 -8.04 -2.43
CA GLY A 71 0.78 -8.81 -2.52
C GLY A 71 -0.46 -7.91 -2.44
N MET A 72 -0.48 -6.96 -1.51
CA MET A 72 -1.55 -5.97 -1.40
C MET A 72 -1.67 -5.12 -2.68
N ASN A 73 -0.55 -4.65 -3.22
CA ASN A 73 -0.52 -3.85 -4.44
C ASN A 73 -0.93 -4.67 -5.69
N ALA A 74 -0.48 -5.92 -5.78
CA ALA A 74 -0.85 -6.85 -6.85
C ALA A 74 -2.33 -7.24 -6.78
N PHE A 75 -2.85 -7.48 -5.58
CA PHE A 75 -4.25 -7.78 -5.33
C PHE A 75 -5.15 -6.59 -5.71
N HIS A 76 -4.78 -5.38 -5.27
CA HIS A 76 -5.49 -4.15 -5.69
C HIS A 76 -5.50 -3.97 -7.21
N LYS A 77 -4.38 -4.26 -7.90
CA LYS A 77 -4.30 -4.19 -9.36
C LYS A 77 -5.18 -5.25 -10.05
N MET A 78 -5.22 -6.48 -9.51
CA MET A 78 -6.04 -7.56 -10.06
C MET A 78 -7.53 -7.29 -9.84
N MET A 79 -7.92 -6.83 -8.66
CA MET A 79 -9.32 -6.62 -8.28
C MET A 79 -9.94 -5.36 -8.92
N ASN A 80 -9.15 -4.31 -9.15
CA ASN A 80 -9.64 -3.12 -9.88
C ASN A 80 -9.67 -3.30 -11.40
N LYS A 81 -8.88 -4.22 -11.97
CA LYS A 81 -8.89 -4.48 -13.43
C LYS A 81 -10.24 -5.01 -13.93
N ASN A 82 -11.08 -5.56 -13.05
CA ASN A 82 -12.43 -6.00 -13.37
C ASN A 82 -13.49 -4.88 -13.26
N LYS A 83 -13.13 -3.68 -12.78
CA LYS A 83 -14.06 -2.54 -12.64
C LYS A 83 -13.96 -1.53 -13.80
N ASP A 84 -12.83 -1.51 -14.51
CA ASP A 84 -12.62 -0.59 -15.63
C ASP A 84 -13.25 -1.07 -16.96
N GLN A 85 -13.89 -2.25 -16.99
CA GLN A 85 -14.60 -2.75 -18.19
C GLN A 85 -16.08 -2.34 -18.27
N ASP A 86 -16.64 -1.73 -17.22
CA ASP A 86 -18.08 -1.39 -17.14
C ASP A 86 -18.34 0.13 -17.30
N SER A 87 -17.37 0.89 -17.82
CA SER A 87 -17.50 2.36 -17.96
C SER A 87 -17.34 2.87 -19.39
N ASP A 88 -17.06 1.99 -20.36
CA ASP A 88 -16.88 2.36 -21.77
C ASP A 88 -18.03 1.90 -22.68
N GLU A 89 -19.02 1.14 -22.19
CA GLU A 89 -20.18 0.71 -23.01
C GLU A 89 -21.39 1.67 -22.98
N GLU A 90 -21.45 2.65 -22.08
CA GLU A 90 -22.54 3.65 -22.03
C GLU A 90 -22.19 4.94 -22.80
N LYS A 91 -21.41 4.83 -23.89
CA LYS A 91 -21.19 5.97 -24.79
C LYS A 91 -20.92 5.54 -26.22
N LYS A 92 -21.82 4.76 -26.81
CA LYS A 92 -21.93 4.64 -28.26
C LYS A 92 -23.38 4.68 -28.73
#